data_AF-A0A9E4XQ43-F1
#
_entry.id   AF-A0A9E4XQ43-F1
#
_cell.length_a   1.000
_cell.length_b   1.000
_cell.length_c   1.000
_cell.angle_alpha   90.00
_cell.angle_beta   90.00
_cell.angle_gamma   90.00
#
_symmetry.space_group_name_H-M   'P 1'
#
loop_
_entity.id
_entity.type
_entity.pdbx_description
1 polymer ?
#
loop_
_entity_poly.entity_id
_entity_poly.type
_entity_poly.pdbx_seq_one_letter_code
_entity_poly.pdbx_strand_id
1 'polypeptide(L)' 'YDAIKLVAAAIVSDPDGDLVAALKKTGINYVGASGTHTFDAAGDVLGTGYSVCEFDVSGSSVGFSCPKIWTADGGLTAN' A
#
# COMPACT_ATOMS: atom_id res chain seq x y z
N TYR A 1 2.81 4.98 10.65
CA TYR A 1 2.51 6.43 10.59
C TYR A 1 1.10 6.65 10.05
N ASP A 2 0.84 6.25 8.80
CA ASP A 2 -0.45 6.44 8.13
C ASP A 2 -1.63 5.82 8.88
N ALA A 3 -1.51 4.59 9.35
CA ALA A 3 -2.58 3.91 10.09
C ALA A 3 -3.12 4.74 11.27
N ILE A 4 -2.24 5.32 12.09
CA ILE A 4 -2.66 6.15 13.23
C ILE A 4 -3.30 7.45 12.77
N LYS A 5 -2.76 8.09 11.73
CA LYS A 5 -3.32 9.33 11.18
C LYS A 5 -4.69 9.11 10.53
N LEU A 6 -4.87 7.99 9.82
CA LEU A 6 -6.12 7.60 9.20
C LEU A 6 -7.19 7.36 10.26
N VAL A 7 -6.86 6.56 11.29
CA VAL A 7 -7.79 6.30 12.41
C VAL A 7 -8.16 7.59 13.14
N ALA A 8 -7.19 8.47 13.42
CA ALA A 8 -7.47 9.75 14.05
C ALA A 8 -8.37 10.64 13.17
N ALA A 9 -8.14 10.67 11.86
CA ALA A 9 -9.00 11.40 10.93
C ALA A 9 -10.43 10.85 10.91
N ALA A 10 -10.61 9.54 10.97
CA ALA A 10 -11.93 8.91 11.07
C ALA A 10 -12.65 9.31 12.37
N ILE A 11 -11.96 9.21 13.53
CA ILE A 11 -12.50 9.60 14.84
C ILE A 11 -12.95 11.07 14.83
N VAL A 12 -12.14 11.97 14.27
CA VAL A 12 -12.49 13.40 14.21
C VAL A 12 -13.65 13.67 13.23
N SER A 13 -13.79 12.86 12.18
CA SER A 13 -14.84 13.04 11.18
C SER A 13 -16.24 12.64 11.66
N ASP A 14 -16.31 11.77 12.67
CA ASP A 14 -17.56 11.29 13.27
C ASP A 14 -17.34 10.90 14.75
N PRO A 15 -17.22 11.87 15.65
CA PRO A 15 -16.78 11.63 17.03
C PRO A 15 -17.77 10.85 17.90
N ASP A 16 -19.06 10.88 17.54
CA ASP A 16 -20.14 10.25 18.30
C ASP A 16 -20.85 9.13 17.51
N GLY A 17 -20.43 8.87 16.26
CA GLY A 17 -21.08 7.92 15.36
C GLY A 17 -20.38 6.56 15.25
N ASP A 18 -20.67 5.86 14.15
CA ASP A 18 -20.10 4.53 13.91
C ASP A 18 -18.68 4.65 13.35
N LEU A 19 -17.70 4.36 14.21
CA LEU A 19 -16.28 4.41 13.85
C LEU A 19 -15.93 3.53 12.64
N VAL A 20 -16.62 2.39 12.44
CA VAL A 20 -16.37 1.52 11.27
C VAL A 20 -16.86 2.20 10.00
N ALA A 21 -18.03 2.84 10.03
CA ALA A 21 -18.53 3.61 8.90
C ALA A 21 -17.64 4.81 8.59
N ALA A 22 -17.18 5.52 9.63
CA ALA A 22 -16.23 6.63 9.50
C ALA A 22 -14.91 6.18 8.88
N LEU A 23 -14.32 5.08 9.37
CA LEU A 23 -13.11 4.48 8.81
C LEU A 23 -13.25 4.12 7.34
N LYS A 24 -14.36 3.45 6.96
CA LYS A 24 -14.65 3.11 5.57
C LYS A 24 -14.74 4.34 4.67
N LYS A 25 -15.35 5.42 5.16
CA LYS A 25 -15.47 6.68 4.42
C LYS A 25 -14.14 7.41 4.30
N THR A 26 -13.39 7.53 5.40
CA THR A 26 -12.08 8.19 5.43
C THR A 26 -11.06 7.45 4.59
N GLY A 27 -11.10 6.12 4.57
CA GLY A 27 -10.17 5.28 3.83
C GLY A 27 -10.45 5.17 2.33
N ILE A 28 -11.25 6.05 1.72
CA ILE A 28 -11.39 6.15 0.27
C ILE A 28 -10.42 7.20 -0.24
N ASN A 29 -9.41 6.78 -1.03
CA ASN A 29 -8.37 7.66 -1.59
C ASN A 29 -7.64 8.49 -0.52
N TYR A 30 -7.41 7.92 0.67
CA TYR A 30 -6.69 8.61 1.74
C TYR A 30 -5.21 8.76 1.41
N VAL A 31 -4.72 9.99 1.30
CA VAL A 31 -3.31 10.26 0.98
C VAL A 31 -2.47 10.29 2.25
N GLY A 32 -1.60 9.29 2.41
CA GLY A 32 -0.64 9.15 3.51
C GLY A 32 0.82 9.24 3.05
N ALA A 33 1.74 9.03 3.99
CA ALA A 33 3.17 9.01 3.72
C ALA A 33 3.63 7.79 2.92
N SER A 34 2.89 6.67 2.97
CA SER A 34 3.18 5.47 2.17
C SER A 34 2.40 5.43 0.85
N GLY A 35 1.77 6.53 0.44
CA GLY A 35 0.96 6.62 -0.77
C GLY A 35 -0.53 6.75 -0.48
N THR A 36 -1.35 6.40 -1.48
CA THR A 36 -2.82 6.49 -1.39
C THR A 36 -3.40 5.17 -0.91
N HIS A 37 -4.26 5.23 0.11
CA HIS A 37 -4.98 4.08 0.66
C HIS A 37 -6.44 4.13 0.24
N THR A 38 -6.91 3.04 -0.38
CA THR A 38 -8.33 2.82 -0.66
C THR A 38 -8.72 1.46 -0.12
N PHE A 39 -9.60 1.43 0.87
CA PHE A 39 -10.14 0.17 1.39
C PHE A 39 -11.10 -0.47 0.39
N ASP A 40 -10.99 -1.78 0.23
CA ASP A 40 -12.01 -2.59 -0.41
C ASP A 40 -13.18 -2.90 0.55
N ALA A 41 -14.12 -3.74 0.12
CA ALA A 41 -15.28 -4.11 0.92
C ALA A 41 -14.93 -4.89 2.19
N ALA A 42 -13.81 -5.62 2.21
CA ALA A 42 -13.32 -6.36 3.36
C ALA A 42 -12.50 -5.47 4.32
N GLY A 43 -12.08 -4.29 3.86
CA GLY A 43 -11.26 -3.33 4.61
C GLY A 43 -9.77 -3.41 4.28
N ASP A 44 -9.41 -4.18 3.24
CA ASP A 44 -8.02 -4.31 2.80
C ASP A 44 -7.64 -3.17 1.86
N VAL A 45 -6.37 -2.77 1.91
CA VAL A 45 -5.79 -1.89 0.88
C VAL A 45 -5.04 -2.79 -0.10
N LEU A 46 -5.53 -2.85 -1.34
CA LEU A 46 -4.84 -3.59 -2.39
C LEU A 46 -3.49 -2.92 -2.65
N GLY A 47 -2.42 -3.67 -2.42
CA GLY A 47 -1.06 -3.21 -2.71
C GLY A 47 -0.80 -3.14 -4.21
N THR A 48 0.19 -2.33 -4.61
CA THR A 48 0.64 -2.23 -6.01
C THR A 48 1.58 -3.36 -6.44
N GLY A 49 1.76 -4.38 -5.60
CA GLY A 49 2.71 -5.47 -5.80
C GLY A 49 4.05 -5.25 -5.10
N TYR A 50 4.99 -6.16 -5.37
CA TYR A 50 6.34 -6.18 -4.81
C TYR A 50 7.38 -6.27 -5.92
N SER A 51 8.34 -5.35 -5.92
CA SER A 51 9.53 -5.46 -6.77
C SER A 51 10.39 -6.63 -6.31
N VAL A 52 10.73 -7.52 -7.25
CA VAL A 52 11.65 -8.63 -7.00
C VAL A 52 13.01 -8.24 -7.56
N CYS A 53 13.92 -7.94 -6.63
CA CYS A 53 15.22 -7.38 -6.94
C CYS A 53 16.35 -8.37 -6.71
N GLU A 54 17.39 -8.25 -7.51
CA GLU A 54 18.56 -9.11 -7.49
C GLU A 54 19.84 -8.28 -7.64
N PHE A 55 20.91 -8.79 -7.05
CA PHE A 55 22.26 -8.32 -7.32
C PHE A 55 22.84 -9.17 -8.45
N ASP A 56 23.23 -8.53 -9.54
CA ASP A 56 23.93 -9.17 -10.65
C ASP A 56 25.42 -8.84 -10.61
N VAL A 57 26.27 -9.82 -10.91
CA VAL A 57 27.73 -9.67 -10.84
C VAL A 57 28.32 -9.84 -12.23
N SER A 58 28.99 -8.80 -12.74
CA SER A 58 29.76 -8.87 -13.99
C SER A 58 31.22 -8.48 -13.74
N GLY A 59 32.11 -9.46 -13.81
CA GLY A 59 33.53 -9.28 -13.47
C GLY A 59 33.70 -8.82 -12.01
N SER A 60 34.26 -7.63 -11.80
CA SER A 60 34.45 -7.01 -10.48
C SER A 60 33.35 -6.02 -10.09
N SER A 61 32.27 -5.92 -10.87
CA SER A 61 31.16 -5.00 -10.63
C SER A 61 29.92 -5.74 -10.15
N VAL A 62 29.19 -5.12 -9.21
CA VAL A 62 27.91 -5.60 -8.70
C VAL A 62 26.85 -4.54 -9.00
N GLY A 63 25.81 -4.91 -9.73
CA GLY A 63 24.63 -4.08 -9.98
C GLY A 63 23.45 -4.54 -9.15
N PHE A 64 22.63 -3.60 -8.66
CA PHE A 64 21.33 -3.91 -8.08
C PHE A 64 20.24 -3.50 -9.07
N SER A 65 19.35 -4.42 -9.39
CA SER A 65 18.20 -4.13 -10.25
C SER A 65 16.97 -4.88 -9.78
N CYS A 66 15.80 -4.43 -10.20
CA CYS A 66 14.53 -5.08 -9.94
C CYS A 66 13.91 -5.48 -11.28
N PRO A 67 14.34 -6.60 -11.90
CA PRO A 67 13.88 -6.96 -13.24
C PRO A 67 12.49 -7.58 -13.26
N LYS A 68 11.91 -7.88 -12.09
CA LYS A 68 10.61 -8.55 -11.97
C LYS A 68 9.72 -7.80 -10.98
N ILE A 69 8.42 -7.95 -11.17
CA ILE A 69 7.38 -7.52 -10.23
C ILE A 69 6.44 -8.68 -9.96
N TRP A 70 6.03 -8.81 -8.70
CA TRP A 70 4.92 -9.64 -8.30
C TRP A 70 3.68 -8.77 -8.06
N THR A 71 2.54 -9.11 -8.64
CA THR A 71 1.23 -8.52 -8.29
C THR A 71 0.24 -9.62 -7.92
N ALA A 72 -0.80 -9.26 -7.17
CA ALA A 72 -1.84 -10.22 -6.79
C ALA A 72 -2.57 -10.80 -8.02
N ASP A 73 -2.81 -9.97 -9.04
CA ASP A 73 -3.54 -10.37 -10.25
C ASP A 73 -2.66 -11.08 -11.29
N GLY A 74 -1.40 -10.64 -11.42
CA GLY A 74 -0.49 -11.08 -12.48
C GLY A 74 0.54 -12.12 -12.05
N GLY A 75 0.68 -12.37 -10.74
CA GLY A 75 1.78 -13.18 -10.22
C GLY A 75 3.14 -12.54 -10.53
N LEU A 76 4.18 -13.37 -10.70
CA LEU A 76 5.53 -12.90 -11.02
C LEU A 76 5.69 -12.66 -12.52
N THR A 77 6.04 -11.43 -12.89
CA THR A 77 6.26 -11.00 -14.29
C THR A 77 7.54 -10.18 -14.42
N ALA A 78 8.05 -10.03 -15.63
CA ALA A 78 9.15 -9.09 -15.90
C ALA A 78 8.62 -7.65 -15.86
N ASN A 79 9.46 -6.74 -15.37
CA ASN A 79 9.22 -5.30 -15.46
C ASN A 79 9.39 -4.77 -16.89
#